data_AF-A0A382WZ00-F1
#
_entry.id   AF-A0A382WZ00-F1
#
_cell.length_a   1.000
_cell.length_b   1.000
_cell.length_c   1.000
_cell.angle_alpha   90.00
_cell.angle_beta   90.00
_cell.angle_gamma   90.00
#
_symmetry.space_group_name_H-M   'P 1'
#
loop_
_entity.id
_entity.type
_entity.pdbx_description
1 polymer ?
#
loop_
_entity_poly.entity_id
_entity_poly.type
_entity_poly.pdbx_seq_one_letter_code
_entity_poly.pdbx_strand_id
1 'polypeptide(L)'
;RLTIFALGIMPYISSSIILQLMTIVSPTLARLKKEGEQGQKKITQYTRYGTVVLSLVQGSGIAVGLEAMKSPSGGLIVPEPGWSFRMMTVLTLTAGTCFLMWLGEQITERGIGNGISLIIFSGIVAGTPAAIFQSLDLMGTGELSVLVMLFLLVMMIVVIGIIVFTEGGQRRIPIQYAKRVVGRKMMGGQATHLPLKVNTSGVIPPIFASSIIMFPATIAQFISHPWMQSVSAMLTPGTIVYSMIFVGAIFFFCYFYTAVIFNPVDVADNLKKQ
;
A
#
# COMPACT_ATOMS: atom_id res chain seq x y z
N ARG A 1 -18.19 -5.58 8.92
CA ARG A 1 -18.79 -4.34 9.46
C ARG A 1 -18.83 -3.33 8.33
N LEU A 2 -19.99 -2.74 8.04
CA LEU A 2 -20.09 -1.66 7.06
C LEU A 2 -20.01 -0.34 7.79
N THR A 3 -18.88 0.33 7.68
CA THR A 3 -18.68 1.67 8.25
C THR A 3 -18.66 2.69 7.12
N ILE A 4 -18.76 3.98 7.47
CA ILE A 4 -18.57 5.08 6.52
C ILE A 4 -17.20 4.99 5.82
N PHE A 5 -16.24 4.29 6.45
CA PHE A 5 -14.90 4.04 5.95
C PHE A 5 -14.71 2.64 5.34
N ALA A 6 -15.77 1.98 4.85
CA ALA A 6 -15.66 0.60 4.38
C ALA A 6 -14.69 0.40 3.21
N LEU A 7 -14.53 1.40 2.34
CA LEU A 7 -13.50 1.40 1.28
C LEU A 7 -12.08 1.69 1.82
N GLY A 8 -11.98 2.24 3.02
CA GLY A 8 -10.74 2.71 3.62
C GLY A 8 -10.01 3.70 2.71
N ILE A 9 -8.69 3.57 2.67
CA ILE A 9 -7.79 4.38 1.83
C ILE A 9 -7.37 3.65 0.53
N MET A 10 -7.96 2.48 0.25
CA MET A 10 -7.62 1.63 -0.90
C MET A 10 -7.83 2.30 -2.27
N PRO A 11 -8.90 3.10 -2.51
CA PRO A 11 -9.05 3.81 -3.78
C PRO A 11 -7.91 4.81 -4.03
N TYR A 12 -7.41 5.44 -2.96
CA TYR A 12 -6.28 6.36 -3.06
C TYR A 12 -4.98 5.64 -3.37
N ILE A 13 -4.70 4.54 -2.67
CA ILE A 13 -3.53 3.69 -2.94
C ILE A 13 -3.55 3.24 -4.40
N SER A 14 -4.70 2.76 -4.87
CA SER A 14 -4.87 2.29 -6.25
C SER A 14 -4.61 3.43 -7.25
N SER A 15 -5.17 4.61 -7.02
CA SER A 15 -4.92 5.77 -7.89
C SER A 15 -3.46 6.20 -7.90
N SER A 16 -2.78 6.15 -6.75
CA SER A 16 -1.37 6.48 -6.61
C SER A 16 -0.50 5.49 -7.38
N ILE A 17 -0.79 4.18 -7.28
CA ILE A 17 -0.12 3.12 -8.05
C ILE A 17 -0.28 3.34 -9.55
N ILE A 18 -1.51 3.59 -10.00
CA ILE A 18 -1.79 3.82 -11.43
C ILE A 18 -0.96 4.98 -11.96
N LEU A 19 -0.92 6.10 -11.24
CA LEU A 19 -0.13 7.26 -11.66
C LEU A 19 1.37 7.00 -11.57
N GLN A 20 1.84 6.29 -10.55
CA GLN A 20 3.24 5.89 -10.43
C GLN A 20 3.67 5.05 -11.66
N LEU A 21 2.86 4.08 -12.06
CA LEU A 21 3.11 3.26 -13.25
C LEU A 21 3.01 4.09 -14.54
N MET A 22 2.02 4.99 -14.64
CA MET A 22 1.87 5.90 -15.77
C MET A 22 3.04 6.86 -15.94
N THR A 23 3.73 7.27 -14.86
CA THR A 23 4.92 8.12 -14.97
C THR A 23 6.09 7.42 -15.68
N ILE A 24 6.08 6.09 -15.77
CA ILE A 24 7.11 5.31 -16.46
C ILE A 24 6.72 5.10 -17.92
N VAL A 25 5.44 4.83 -18.16
CA VAL A 25 4.91 4.57 -19.52
C VAL A 25 4.78 5.87 -20.32
N SER A 26 4.43 6.99 -19.66
CA SER A 26 4.19 8.28 -20.32
C SER A 26 5.35 9.25 -20.12
N PRO A 27 6.01 9.70 -21.21
CA PRO A 27 7.12 10.65 -21.12
C PRO A 27 6.67 12.02 -20.60
N THR A 28 5.40 12.39 -20.79
CA THR A 28 4.85 13.67 -20.30
C THR A 28 4.76 13.68 -18.77
N LEU A 29 4.26 12.60 -18.18
CA LEU A 29 4.23 12.46 -16.71
C LEU A 29 5.64 12.29 -16.12
N ALA A 30 6.55 11.62 -16.84
CA ALA A 30 7.96 11.54 -16.44
C ALA A 30 8.62 12.92 -16.38
N ARG A 31 8.37 13.78 -17.38
CA ARG A 31 8.86 15.17 -17.39
C ARG A 31 8.26 15.97 -16.24
N LEU A 32 6.96 15.85 -16.00
CA LEU A 32 6.30 16.48 -14.86
C LEU A 32 6.99 16.09 -13.55
N LYS A 33 7.30 14.81 -13.34
CA LYS A 33 8.02 14.35 -12.14
C LYS A 33 9.41 14.99 -12.00
N LYS A 34 10.07 15.33 -13.11
CA LYS A 34 11.38 16.02 -13.14
C LYS A 34 11.31 17.53 -12.91
N GLU A 35 10.13 18.15 -13.00
CA GLU A 35 9.92 19.58 -12.70
C GLU A 35 9.99 19.89 -11.18
N GLY A 36 10.28 18.89 -10.35
CA GLY A 36 10.48 19.06 -8.91
C GLY A 36 9.15 19.18 -8.15
N GLU A 37 9.08 20.14 -7.23
CA GLU A 37 7.96 20.25 -6.27
C GLU A 37 6.64 20.63 -6.95
N GLN A 38 6.67 21.46 -7.99
CA GLN A 38 5.46 21.83 -8.74
C GLN A 38 4.89 20.64 -9.52
N GLY A 39 5.77 19.80 -10.09
CA GLY A 39 5.40 18.59 -10.79
C GLY A 39 4.79 17.53 -9.87
N GLN A 40 5.40 17.33 -8.70
CA GLN A 40 4.86 16.46 -7.64
C GLN A 40 3.45 16.89 -7.23
N LYS A 41 3.21 18.20 -7.03
CA LYS A 41 1.87 18.72 -6.69
C LYS A 41 0.82 18.40 -7.75
N LYS A 42 1.16 18.52 -9.05
CA LYS A 42 0.26 18.14 -10.15
C LYS A 42 -0.04 16.64 -10.18
N ILE A 43 0.97 15.79 -9.96
CA ILE A 43 0.77 14.34 -9.88
C ILE A 43 -0.18 14.01 -8.72
N THR A 44 0.03 14.60 -7.54
CA THR A 44 -0.88 14.43 -6.40
C THR A 44 -2.31 14.90 -6.73
N GLN A 45 -2.47 16.00 -7.47
CA GLN A 45 -3.79 16.45 -7.92
C GLN A 45 -4.48 15.42 -8.81
N TYR A 46 -3.76 14.81 -9.76
CA TYR A 46 -4.30 13.69 -10.55
C TYR A 46 -4.63 12.48 -9.68
N THR A 47 -3.83 12.19 -8.66
CA THR A 47 -4.11 11.10 -7.70
C THR A 47 -5.41 11.36 -6.96
N ARG A 48 -5.68 12.60 -6.54
CA ARG A 48 -6.93 12.97 -5.88
C ARG A 48 -8.13 12.77 -6.81
N TYR A 49 -8.04 13.21 -8.06
CA TYR A 49 -9.13 12.99 -9.03
C TYR A 49 -9.37 11.52 -9.32
N GLY A 50 -8.30 10.74 -9.52
CA GLY A 50 -8.41 9.30 -9.73
C GLY A 50 -8.99 8.58 -8.52
N THR A 51 -8.66 9.02 -7.30
CA THR A 51 -9.23 8.48 -6.05
C THR A 51 -10.74 8.64 -6.01
N VAL A 52 -11.26 9.82 -6.36
CA VAL A 52 -12.70 10.11 -6.38
C VAL A 52 -13.41 9.25 -7.44
N VAL A 53 -12.83 9.14 -8.64
CA VAL A 53 -13.41 8.31 -9.71
C VAL A 53 -13.42 6.83 -9.30
N LEU A 54 -12.33 6.33 -8.74
CA LEU A 54 -12.23 4.94 -8.28
C LEU A 54 -13.19 4.66 -7.12
N SER A 55 -13.34 5.58 -6.16
CA SER A 55 -14.28 5.39 -5.04
C SER A 55 -15.74 5.43 -5.50
N LEU A 56 -16.08 6.23 -6.52
CA LEU A 56 -17.41 6.19 -7.13
C LEU A 56 -17.70 4.83 -7.78
N VAL A 57 -16.75 4.28 -8.56
CA VAL A 57 -16.92 2.99 -9.24
C VAL A 57 -16.95 1.84 -8.23
N GLN A 58 -15.99 1.78 -7.30
CA GLN A 58 -15.92 0.74 -6.28
C GLN A 58 -17.11 0.82 -5.31
N GLY A 59 -17.48 2.03 -4.89
CA GLY A 59 -18.66 2.28 -4.05
C GLY A 59 -19.96 1.83 -4.73
N SER A 60 -20.08 2.01 -6.05
CA SER A 60 -21.24 1.53 -6.82
C SER A 60 -21.30 0.00 -6.83
N GLY A 61 -20.15 -0.67 -6.90
CA GLY A 61 -20.07 -2.13 -6.79
C GLY A 61 -20.47 -2.68 -5.46
N ILE A 62 -19.96 -2.07 -4.40
CA ILE A 62 -20.32 -2.45 -3.05
C ILE A 62 -21.82 -2.22 -2.84
N ALA A 63 -22.37 -1.09 -3.30
CA ALA A 63 -23.81 -0.83 -3.20
C ALA A 63 -24.66 -1.90 -3.90
N VAL A 64 -24.33 -2.27 -5.13
CA VAL A 64 -25.03 -3.34 -5.87
C VAL A 64 -24.82 -4.72 -5.23
N GLY A 65 -23.60 -5.01 -4.77
CA GLY A 65 -23.29 -6.25 -4.08
C GLY A 65 -24.08 -6.40 -2.78
N LEU A 66 -24.25 -5.32 -2.01
CA LEU A 66 -25.02 -5.32 -0.78
C LEU A 66 -26.52 -5.52 -0.99
N GLU A 67 -27.07 -5.00 -2.08
CA GLU A 67 -28.46 -5.29 -2.47
C GLU A 67 -28.65 -6.78 -2.81
N ALA A 68 -27.63 -7.41 -3.39
CA ALA A 68 -27.67 -8.83 -3.72
C ALA A 68 -27.39 -9.74 -2.50
N MET A 69 -26.80 -9.22 -1.42
CA MET A 69 -26.50 -10.00 -0.22
C MET A 69 -27.75 -10.18 0.65
N LYS A 70 -28.02 -11.44 1.00
CA LYS A 70 -29.06 -11.85 1.94
C LYS A 70 -28.43 -12.19 3.29
N SER A 71 -29.08 -11.79 4.37
CA SER A 71 -28.72 -12.20 5.72
C SER A 71 -28.76 -13.73 5.84
N PRO A 72 -27.96 -14.37 6.73
CA PRO A 72 -28.08 -15.81 7.04
C PRO A 72 -29.50 -16.24 7.45
N SER A 73 -30.32 -15.30 7.90
CA SER A 73 -31.73 -15.44 8.26
C SER A 73 -32.73 -15.13 7.12
N GLY A 74 -32.26 -14.98 5.87
CA GLY A 74 -33.10 -14.79 4.69
C GLY A 74 -33.66 -13.37 4.47
N GLY A 75 -33.51 -12.46 5.45
CA GLY A 75 -33.84 -11.05 5.30
C GLY A 75 -32.89 -10.32 4.36
N LEU A 76 -33.42 -9.38 3.56
CA LEU A 76 -32.59 -8.47 2.77
C LEU A 76 -31.74 -7.61 3.71
N ILE A 77 -30.43 -7.51 3.45
CA ILE A 77 -29.53 -6.64 4.23
C ILE A 77 -29.91 -5.16 4.01
N VAL A 78 -30.54 -4.85 2.87
CA VAL A 78 -31.07 -3.54 2.52
C VAL A 78 -32.61 -3.61 2.55
N PRO A 79 -33.28 -2.90 3.47
CA PRO A 79 -34.74 -2.93 3.61
C PRO A 79 -35.49 -2.47 2.35
N GLU A 80 -34.94 -1.47 1.64
CA GLU A 80 -35.49 -0.95 0.38
C GLU A 80 -34.38 -0.85 -0.68
N PRO A 81 -34.20 -1.88 -1.54
CA PRO A 81 -33.28 -1.79 -2.67
C PRO A 81 -33.80 -0.78 -3.70
N GLY A 82 -32.96 0.17 -4.11
CA GLY A 82 -33.37 1.25 -5.01
C GLY A 82 -32.25 2.25 -5.33
N TRP A 83 -32.49 3.12 -6.32
CA TRP A 83 -31.52 4.12 -6.74
C TRP A 83 -31.15 5.11 -5.63
N SER A 84 -32.08 5.40 -4.72
CA SER A 84 -31.86 6.22 -3.52
C SER A 84 -30.80 5.60 -2.60
N PHE A 85 -30.89 4.29 -2.32
CA PHE A 85 -29.92 3.57 -1.51
C PHE A 85 -28.54 3.52 -2.18
N ARG A 86 -28.49 3.23 -3.49
CA ARG A 86 -27.23 3.22 -4.24
C ARG A 86 -26.53 4.56 -4.19
N MET A 87 -27.25 5.64 -4.52
CA MET A 87 -26.69 6.99 -4.50
C MET A 87 -26.22 7.39 -3.10
N MET A 88 -27.03 7.10 -2.07
CA MET A 88 -26.64 7.39 -0.68
C MET A 88 -25.39 6.62 -0.29
N THR A 89 -25.33 5.32 -0.58
CA THR A 89 -24.18 4.46 -0.26
C THR A 89 -22.92 4.90 -0.99
N VAL A 90 -23.02 5.16 -2.30
CA VAL A 90 -21.90 5.64 -3.12
C VAL A 90 -21.38 6.98 -2.58
N LEU A 91 -22.27 7.92 -2.28
CA LEU A 91 -21.88 9.22 -1.73
C LEU A 91 -21.25 9.09 -0.34
N THR A 92 -21.81 8.29 0.55
CA THR A 92 -21.25 8.08 1.90
C THR A 92 -19.87 7.43 1.84
N LEU A 93 -19.69 6.39 1.02
CA LEU A 93 -18.40 5.72 0.86
C LEU A 93 -17.36 6.64 0.18
N THR A 94 -17.78 7.37 -0.85
CA THR A 94 -16.92 8.34 -1.55
C THR A 94 -16.49 9.47 -0.61
N ALA A 95 -17.42 10.03 0.15
CA ALA A 95 -17.14 11.07 1.13
C ALA A 95 -16.22 10.56 2.24
N GLY A 96 -16.45 9.33 2.73
CA GLY A 96 -15.60 8.67 3.72
C GLY A 96 -14.16 8.50 3.23
N THR A 97 -13.97 8.00 2.00
CA THR A 97 -12.63 7.88 1.40
C THR A 97 -11.99 9.24 1.15
N CYS A 98 -12.73 10.25 0.69
CA CYS A 98 -12.20 11.60 0.50
C CYS A 98 -11.76 12.22 1.82
N PHE A 99 -12.52 12.01 2.89
CA PHE A 99 -12.15 12.43 4.23
C PHE A 99 -10.87 11.75 4.71
N LEU A 100 -10.74 10.42 4.53
CA LEU A 100 -9.53 9.68 4.89
C LEU A 100 -8.31 10.14 4.07
N MET A 101 -8.49 10.40 2.78
CA MET A 101 -7.44 10.95 1.92
C MET A 101 -6.98 12.31 2.45
N TRP A 102 -7.92 13.23 2.69
CA TRP A 102 -7.62 14.55 3.23
C TRP A 102 -6.91 14.46 4.59
N LEU A 103 -7.39 13.59 5.48
CA LEU A 103 -6.78 13.36 6.78
C LEU A 103 -5.34 12.82 6.63
N GLY A 104 -5.12 11.87 5.73
CA GLY A 104 -3.78 11.34 5.44
C GLY A 104 -2.81 12.40 4.92
N GLU A 105 -3.30 13.31 4.07
CA GLU A 105 -2.50 14.44 3.59
C GLU A 105 -2.21 15.45 4.71
N GLN A 106 -3.19 15.77 5.57
CA GLN A 106 -2.97 16.66 6.72
C GLN A 106 -1.98 16.07 7.73
N ILE A 107 -2.00 14.76 7.96
CA ILE A 107 -0.98 14.09 8.78
C ILE A 107 0.39 14.20 8.10
N THR A 108 0.46 14.12 6.78
CA THR A 108 1.74 14.24 6.06
C THR A 108 2.30 15.67 6.12
N GLU A 109 1.44 16.68 6.02
CA GLU A 109 1.85 18.10 6.06
C GLU A 109 2.21 18.60 7.46
N ARG A 110 1.47 18.16 8.49
CA ARG A 110 1.60 18.70 9.87
C ARG A 110 2.18 17.70 10.87
N GLY A 111 2.22 16.42 10.52
CA GLY A 111 2.63 15.32 11.39
C GLY A 111 3.99 14.74 11.03
N ILE A 112 4.23 13.52 11.50
CA ILE A 112 5.52 12.82 11.34
C ILE A 112 5.33 11.68 10.34
N GLY A 113 6.12 11.70 9.26
CA GLY A 113 6.15 10.62 8.27
C GLY A 113 5.06 10.69 7.21
N ASN A 114 4.71 9.54 6.61
CA ASN A 114 3.69 9.45 5.56
C ASN A 114 2.33 9.14 6.19
N GLY A 115 1.40 10.09 6.12
CA GLY A 115 0.09 9.97 6.76
C GLY A 115 -0.79 8.87 6.19
N ILE A 116 -0.65 8.52 4.90
CA ILE A 116 -1.38 7.39 4.30
C ILE A 116 -0.89 6.07 4.90
N SER A 117 0.43 5.91 5.05
CA SER A 117 1.01 4.72 5.71
C SER A 117 0.59 4.62 7.17
N LEU A 118 0.50 5.74 7.88
CA LEU A 118 0.02 5.78 9.26
C LEU A 118 -1.45 5.37 9.37
N ILE A 119 -2.33 5.79 8.46
CA ILE A 119 -3.73 5.36 8.44
C ILE A 119 -3.84 3.84 8.28
N ILE A 120 -3.06 3.26 7.36
CA ILE A 120 -3.02 1.80 7.15
C ILE A 120 -2.52 1.10 8.42
N PHE A 121 -1.42 1.61 9.00
CA PHE A 121 -0.85 1.08 10.23
C PHE A 121 -1.85 1.11 11.39
N SER A 122 -2.49 2.26 11.64
CA SER A 122 -3.51 2.39 12.67
C SER A 122 -4.70 1.45 12.43
N GLY A 123 -5.12 1.26 11.17
CA GLY A 123 -6.17 0.33 10.81
C GLY A 123 -5.83 -1.13 11.14
N ILE A 124 -4.60 -1.56 10.86
CA ILE A 124 -4.12 -2.92 11.18
C ILE A 124 -3.97 -3.09 12.70
N VAL A 125 -3.31 -2.14 13.37
CA VAL A 125 -3.04 -2.21 14.81
C VAL A 125 -4.32 -2.13 15.64
N ALA A 126 -5.35 -1.41 15.19
CA ALA A 126 -6.65 -1.38 15.86
C ALA A 126 -7.34 -2.76 15.91
N GLY A 127 -7.01 -3.67 14.99
CA GLY A 127 -7.51 -5.05 15.00
C GLY A 127 -6.74 -5.98 15.94
N THR A 128 -5.49 -5.65 16.26
CA THR A 128 -4.60 -6.52 17.05
C THR A 128 -5.14 -6.82 18.46
N PRO A 129 -5.64 -5.85 19.25
CA PRO A 129 -6.17 -6.15 20.58
C PRO A 129 -7.34 -7.14 20.56
N ALA A 130 -8.28 -6.96 19.64
CA ALA A 130 -9.42 -7.86 19.48
C ALA A 130 -8.97 -9.28 19.10
N ALA A 131 -7.98 -9.39 18.20
CA ALA A 131 -7.39 -10.67 17.83
C ALA A 131 -6.70 -11.36 19.02
N ILE A 132 -6.02 -10.61 19.89
CA ILE A 132 -5.40 -11.14 21.11
C ILE A 132 -6.47 -11.70 22.05
N PHE A 133 -7.50 -10.91 22.37
CA PHE A 133 -8.58 -11.37 23.26
C PHE A 133 -9.30 -12.60 22.70
N GLN A 134 -9.63 -12.60 21.41
CA GLN A 134 -10.25 -13.75 20.76
C GLN A 134 -9.36 -15.00 20.82
N SER A 135 -8.04 -14.83 20.67
CA SER A 135 -7.10 -15.95 20.77
C SER A 135 -7.00 -16.49 22.21
N LEU A 136 -7.15 -15.63 23.23
CA LEU A 136 -7.20 -16.05 24.64
C LEU A 136 -8.51 -16.79 24.97
N ASP A 137 -9.65 -16.36 24.42
CA ASP A 137 -10.92 -17.05 24.57
C ASP A 137 -10.89 -18.46 23.92
N LEU A 138 -10.24 -18.58 22.76
CA LEU A 138 -10.00 -19.86 22.09
C LEU A 138 -9.08 -20.80 22.89
N MET A 139 -8.17 -20.25 23.70
CA MET A 139 -7.41 -21.04 24.67
C MET A 139 -8.27 -21.48 25.86
N GLY A 140 -9.13 -20.60 26.37
CA GLY A 140 -10.04 -20.90 27.47
C GLY A 140 -11.08 -21.99 27.14
N THR A 141 -11.48 -22.08 25.88
CA THR A 141 -12.38 -23.12 25.34
C THR A 141 -11.67 -24.42 24.96
N GLY A 142 -10.34 -24.46 25.01
CA GLY A 142 -9.53 -25.64 24.69
C GLY A 142 -9.35 -25.93 23.20
N GLU A 143 -9.85 -25.06 22.31
CA GLU A 143 -9.68 -25.19 20.85
C GLU A 143 -8.25 -24.87 20.40
N LEU A 144 -7.53 -24.03 21.16
CA LEU A 144 -6.12 -23.73 20.94
C LEU A 144 -5.24 -24.25 22.08
N SER A 145 -4.27 -25.10 21.72
CA SER A 145 -3.23 -25.52 22.66
C SER A 145 -2.31 -24.34 23.00
N VAL A 146 -1.98 -24.21 24.29
CA VAL A 146 -1.01 -23.25 24.82
C VAL A 146 0.32 -23.31 24.06
N LEU A 147 0.73 -24.50 23.60
CA LEU A 147 1.97 -24.72 22.86
C LEU A 147 1.93 -24.04 21.48
N VAL A 148 0.78 -24.07 20.79
CA VAL A 148 0.60 -23.42 19.48
C VAL A 148 0.66 -21.90 19.62
N MET A 149 0.05 -21.33 20.66
CA MET A 149 0.13 -19.89 20.90
C MET A 149 1.56 -19.45 21.22
N LEU A 150 2.28 -20.18 22.07
CA LEU A 150 3.67 -19.87 22.38
C LEU A 150 4.54 -19.92 21.12
N PHE A 151 4.34 -20.93 20.27
CA PHE A 151 5.03 -21.04 18.99
C PHE A 151 4.73 -19.85 18.07
N LEU A 152 3.45 -19.44 17.93
CA LEU A 152 3.06 -18.29 17.13
C LEU A 152 3.69 -16.98 17.64
N LEU A 153 3.75 -16.79 18.96
CA LEU A 153 4.34 -15.60 19.57
C LEU A 153 5.84 -15.54 19.32
N VAL A 154 6.56 -16.65 19.50
CA VAL A 154 7.99 -16.75 19.19
C VAL A 154 8.24 -16.49 17.71
N MET A 155 7.44 -17.10 16.82
CA MET A 155 7.55 -16.89 15.38
C MET A 155 7.34 -15.42 15.01
N MET A 156 6.35 -14.74 15.61
CA MET A 156 6.11 -13.31 15.41
C MET A 156 7.33 -12.46 15.79
N ILE A 157 7.94 -12.72 16.95
CA ILE A 157 9.14 -11.99 17.40
C ILE A 157 10.32 -12.22 16.45
N VAL A 158 10.53 -13.47 16.03
CA VAL A 158 11.59 -13.83 15.08
C VAL A 158 11.41 -13.11 13.74
N VAL A 159 10.18 -13.10 13.20
CA VAL A 159 9.87 -12.41 11.93
C VAL A 159 10.11 -10.90 12.06
N ILE A 160 9.66 -10.28 13.15
CA ILE A 160 9.92 -8.85 13.41
C ILE A 160 11.43 -8.59 13.49
N GLY A 161 12.18 -9.45 14.19
CA GLY A 161 13.63 -9.34 14.28
C GLY A 161 14.33 -9.41 12.93
N ILE A 162 13.93 -10.34 12.05
CA ILE A 162 14.46 -10.47 10.69
C ILE A 162 14.14 -9.22 9.86
N ILE A 163 12.93 -8.67 9.98
CA ILE A 163 12.53 -7.45 9.26
C ILE A 163 13.40 -6.27 9.71
N VAL A 164 13.56 -6.05 11.02
CA VAL A 164 14.37 -4.95 11.57
C VAL A 164 15.84 -5.08 11.16
N PHE A 165 16.39 -6.30 11.24
CA PHE A 165 17.76 -6.56 10.82
C PHE A 165 17.99 -6.25 9.34
N THR A 166 17.07 -6.69 8.47
CA THR A 166 17.17 -6.48 7.02
C THR A 166 16.99 -5.01 6.64
N GLU A 167 16.06 -4.31 7.29
CA GLU A 167 15.79 -2.88 7.03
C GLU A 167 16.92 -1.97 7.56
N GLY A 168 17.59 -2.37 8.64
CA GLY A 168 18.79 -1.70 9.17
C GLY A 168 20.05 -1.96 8.34
N GLY A 169 20.02 -2.95 7.44
CA GLY A 169 21.13 -3.31 6.58
C GLY A 169 21.45 -2.21 5.56
N GLN A 170 22.68 -1.69 5.60
CA GLN A 170 23.18 -0.72 4.62
C GLN A 170 24.57 -1.10 4.12
N ARG A 171 24.75 -1.02 2.80
CA ARG A 171 26.03 -1.11 2.11
C ARG A 171 26.65 0.27 2.03
N ARG A 172 27.82 0.47 2.64
CA ARG A 172 28.55 1.75 2.58
C ARG A 172 29.49 1.74 1.38
N ILE A 173 29.22 2.59 0.38
CA ILE A 173 30.12 2.78 -0.77
C ILE A 173 31.02 3.99 -0.50
N PRO A 174 32.35 3.82 -0.43
CA PRO A 174 33.26 4.94 -0.19
C PRO A 174 33.25 5.90 -1.40
N ILE A 175 33.10 7.19 -1.11
CA ILE A 175 33.15 8.28 -2.08
C ILE A 175 34.22 9.29 -1.65
N GLN A 176 34.86 9.89 -2.66
CA GLN A 176 35.84 10.96 -2.46
C GLN A 176 35.32 12.21 -3.14
N TYR A 177 35.05 13.26 -2.37
CA TYR A 177 34.70 14.56 -2.94
C TYR A 177 35.89 15.15 -3.68
N ALA A 178 35.60 15.91 -4.75
CA ALA A 178 36.63 16.53 -5.56
C ALA A 178 37.54 17.41 -4.70
N LYS A 179 38.85 17.16 -4.79
CA LYS A 179 39.87 17.90 -4.03
C LYS A 179 40.06 19.28 -4.66
N ARG A 180 40.00 20.36 -3.87
CA ARG A 180 40.47 21.67 -4.33
C ARG A 180 42.00 21.69 -4.24
N VAL A 181 42.65 21.89 -5.39
CA VAL A 181 44.10 22.14 -5.42
C VAL A 181 44.31 23.61 -5.07
N VAL A 182 44.90 23.89 -3.90
CA VAL A 182 45.31 25.24 -3.50
C VAL A 182 46.85 25.25 -3.45
N GLY A 183 47.48 25.86 -4.45
CA GLY A 183 48.94 25.86 -4.61
C GLY A 183 49.49 24.48 -5.05
N ARG A 184 50.60 24.01 -4.45
CA ARG A 184 51.21 22.67 -4.71
C ARG A 184 50.72 21.58 -3.75
N LYS A 185 49.82 21.89 -2.80
CA LYS A 185 49.30 20.93 -1.83
C LYS A 185 47.85 20.62 -2.14
N MET A 186 47.53 19.33 -2.34
CA MET A 186 46.15 18.86 -2.26
C MET A 186 45.69 18.98 -0.81
N MET A 187 44.77 19.89 -0.53
CA MET A 187 44.08 19.98 0.76
C MET A 187 42.59 19.70 0.55
N GLY A 188 42.04 18.83 1.37
CA GLY A 188 40.64 18.43 1.31
C GLY A 188 40.44 17.08 0.62
N GLY A 189 39.44 16.35 1.12
CA GLY A 189 39.14 14.97 0.75
C GLY A 189 38.84 14.14 1.99
N GLN A 190 37.88 14.56 2.83
CA GLN A 190 37.38 13.68 3.88
C GLN A 190 36.63 12.54 3.18
N ALA A 191 37.18 11.32 3.29
CA ALA A 191 36.51 10.13 2.78
C ALA A 191 35.13 10.03 3.45
N THR A 192 34.10 10.11 2.62
CA THR A 192 32.71 9.96 3.05
C THR A 192 32.19 8.66 2.43
N HIS A 193 31.07 8.14 2.91
CA HIS A 193 30.42 7.00 2.28
C HIS A 193 29.00 7.37 1.87
N LEU A 194 28.58 6.87 0.71
CA LEU A 194 27.17 6.86 0.33
C LEU A 194 26.53 5.60 0.93
N PRO A 195 25.59 5.72 1.89
CA PRO A 195 24.86 4.56 2.40
C PRO A 195 23.81 4.10 1.38
N LEU A 196 23.90 2.83 0.99
CA LEU A 196 22.96 2.15 0.11
C LEU A 196 22.19 1.11 0.94
N LYS A 197 20.94 1.40 1.29
CA LYS A 197 20.10 0.45 2.02
C LYS A 197 19.86 -0.82 1.20
N VAL A 198 19.81 -1.97 1.86
CA VAL A 198 19.48 -3.26 1.22
C VAL A 198 18.04 -3.24 0.70
N ASN A 199 17.12 -2.69 1.49
CA ASN A 199 15.75 -2.41 1.07
C ASN A 199 15.52 -0.90 1.06
N THR A 200 15.38 -0.31 -0.12
CA THR A 200 15.00 1.11 -0.27
C THR A 200 13.49 1.29 -0.41
N SER A 201 12.76 0.19 -0.63
CA SER A 201 11.35 0.21 -0.99
C SER A 201 10.41 0.27 0.23
N GLY A 202 10.89 -0.09 1.42
CA GLY A 202 10.11 -0.09 2.65
C GLY A 202 8.85 -0.96 2.54
N VAL A 203 7.71 -0.42 3.00
CA VAL A 203 6.41 -1.13 3.08
C VAL A 203 5.57 -1.01 1.80
N ILE A 204 6.03 -0.26 0.80
CA ILE A 204 5.24 0.05 -0.41
C ILE A 204 5.03 -1.19 -1.31
N PRO A 205 6.02 -2.06 -1.58
CA PRO A 205 5.81 -3.20 -2.47
C PRO A 205 4.75 -4.20 -2.01
N PRO A 206 4.67 -4.60 -0.72
CA PRO A 206 3.57 -5.43 -0.23
C PRO A 206 2.18 -4.79 -0.42
N ILE A 207 2.07 -3.47 -0.23
CA ILE A 207 0.84 -2.72 -0.45
C ILE A 207 0.44 -2.72 -1.94
N PHE A 208 1.43 -2.60 -2.83
CA PHE A 208 1.19 -2.64 -4.27
C PHE A 208 0.75 -4.03 -4.73
N ALA A 209 1.41 -5.07 -4.22
CA ALA A 209 1.06 -6.45 -4.50
C ALA A 209 -0.38 -6.77 -4.06
N SER A 210 -0.78 -6.36 -2.85
CA SER A 210 -2.14 -6.61 -2.35
C SER A 210 -3.20 -5.84 -3.14
N SER A 211 -2.92 -4.59 -3.51
CA SER A 211 -3.85 -3.75 -4.29
C SER A 211 -4.09 -4.30 -5.69
N ILE A 212 -3.05 -4.79 -6.37
CA ILE A 212 -3.17 -5.38 -7.71
C ILE A 212 -3.94 -6.70 -7.69
N ILE A 213 -3.74 -7.54 -6.67
CA ILE A 213 -4.48 -8.80 -6.56
C ILE A 213 -5.95 -8.55 -6.20
N MET A 214 -6.23 -7.55 -5.36
CA MET A 214 -7.60 -7.17 -5.05
C MET A 214 -8.36 -6.63 -6.25
N PHE A 215 -7.70 -5.97 -7.21
CA PHE A 215 -8.38 -5.31 -8.32
C PHE A 215 -9.24 -6.27 -9.20
N PRO A 216 -8.71 -7.39 -9.72
CA PRO A 216 -9.52 -8.40 -10.40
C PRO A 216 -10.60 -9.01 -9.51
N ALA A 217 -10.30 -9.24 -8.23
CA ALA A 217 -11.28 -9.79 -7.29
C ALA A 217 -12.46 -8.84 -7.08
N THR A 218 -12.23 -7.53 -7.07
CA THR A 218 -13.29 -6.52 -7.04
C THR A 218 -14.11 -6.54 -8.33
N ILE A 219 -13.49 -6.62 -9.52
CA ILE A 219 -14.22 -6.70 -10.80
C ILE A 219 -15.06 -7.98 -10.88
N ALA A 220 -14.54 -9.10 -10.37
CA ALA A 220 -15.24 -10.38 -10.35
C ALA A 220 -16.55 -10.35 -9.57
N GLN A 221 -16.70 -9.42 -8.61
CA GLN A 221 -17.95 -9.23 -7.88
C GLN A 221 -19.07 -8.64 -8.76
N PHE A 222 -18.72 -7.90 -9.82
CA PHE A 222 -19.69 -7.30 -10.74
C PHE A 222 -20.06 -8.21 -11.92
N ILE A 223 -19.15 -9.09 -12.32
CA ILE A 223 -19.31 -9.96 -13.49
C ILE A 223 -19.56 -11.39 -13.01
N SER A 224 -20.83 -11.81 -13.00
CA SER A 224 -21.27 -13.17 -12.68
C SER A 224 -21.00 -14.15 -13.83
N HIS A 225 -19.74 -14.26 -14.26
CA HIS A 225 -19.31 -15.22 -15.28
C HIS A 225 -18.49 -16.37 -14.64
N PRO A 226 -18.73 -17.65 -14.99
CA PRO A 226 -18.10 -18.80 -14.33
C PRO A 226 -16.57 -18.77 -14.34
N TRP A 227 -15.96 -18.29 -15.43
CA TRP A 227 -14.51 -18.11 -15.51
C TRP A 227 -14.01 -17.05 -14.51
N MET A 228 -14.72 -15.93 -14.40
CA MET A 228 -14.38 -14.83 -13.50
C MET A 228 -14.50 -15.25 -12.03
N GLN A 229 -15.52 -16.05 -11.69
CA GLN A 229 -15.69 -16.61 -10.34
C GLN A 229 -14.58 -17.61 -10.00
N SER A 230 -14.17 -18.43 -10.96
CA SER A 230 -13.06 -19.37 -10.80
C SER A 230 -11.75 -18.64 -10.53
N VAL A 231 -11.49 -17.55 -11.26
CA VAL A 231 -10.33 -16.68 -11.04
C VAL A 231 -10.41 -16.00 -9.66
N SER A 232 -11.57 -15.48 -9.24
CA SER A 232 -11.69 -14.88 -7.91
C SER A 232 -11.50 -15.88 -6.76
N ALA A 233 -11.97 -17.13 -6.95
CA ALA A 233 -11.78 -18.18 -5.95
C ALA A 233 -10.29 -18.53 -5.79
N MET A 234 -9.53 -18.55 -6.89
CA MET A 234 -8.08 -18.74 -6.87
C MET A 234 -7.31 -17.54 -6.28
N LEU A 235 -7.88 -16.34 -6.33
CA LEU A 235 -7.30 -15.12 -5.77
C LEU A 235 -7.80 -14.81 -4.35
N THR A 236 -8.47 -15.76 -3.70
CA THR A 236 -8.93 -15.61 -2.31
C THR A 236 -7.81 -15.98 -1.33
N PRO A 237 -7.59 -15.19 -0.26
CA PRO A 237 -6.63 -15.53 0.79
C PRO A 237 -6.90 -16.91 1.38
N GLY A 238 -5.86 -17.74 1.47
CA GLY A 238 -5.94 -19.11 1.99
C GLY A 238 -5.70 -20.21 0.94
N THR A 239 -5.76 -19.88 -0.35
CA THR A 239 -5.32 -20.80 -1.40
C THR A 239 -3.80 -20.72 -1.61
N ILE A 240 -3.18 -21.86 -1.97
CA ILE A 240 -1.75 -21.92 -2.29
C ILE A 240 -1.43 -21.03 -3.50
N VAL A 241 -2.33 -20.99 -4.49
CA VAL A 241 -2.19 -20.18 -5.71
C VAL A 241 -2.11 -18.70 -5.36
N TYR A 242 -3.02 -18.20 -4.52
CA TYR A 242 -2.97 -16.82 -4.02
C TYR A 242 -1.63 -16.53 -3.34
N SER A 243 -1.17 -17.40 -2.44
CA SER A 243 0.10 -17.18 -1.72
C SER A 243 1.30 -17.15 -2.65
N MET A 244 1.37 -18.03 -3.67
CA MET A 244 2.45 -18.01 -4.66
C MET A 244 2.44 -16.73 -5.50
N ILE A 245 1.26 -16.32 -6.00
CA ILE A 245 1.12 -15.09 -6.78
C ILE A 245 1.45 -13.87 -5.93
N PHE A 246 1.01 -13.84 -4.67
CA PHE A 246 1.27 -12.74 -3.76
C PHE A 246 2.76 -12.62 -3.43
N VAL A 247 3.44 -13.72 -3.10
CA VAL A 247 4.89 -13.71 -2.86
C VAL A 247 5.63 -13.29 -4.13
N GLY A 248 5.29 -13.85 -5.29
CA GLY A 248 5.90 -13.47 -6.58
C GLY A 248 5.71 -11.99 -6.90
N ALA A 249 4.51 -11.45 -6.68
CA ALA A 249 4.21 -10.03 -6.85
C ALA A 249 5.02 -9.15 -5.89
N ILE A 250 5.19 -9.56 -4.62
CA ILE A 250 6.03 -8.83 -3.66
C ILE A 250 7.48 -8.75 -4.15
N PHE A 251 8.06 -9.88 -4.60
CA PHE A 251 9.43 -9.89 -5.14
C PHE A 251 9.55 -8.99 -6.38
N PHE A 252 8.60 -9.09 -7.30
CA PHE A 252 8.55 -8.26 -8.50
C PHE A 252 8.49 -6.77 -8.15
N PHE A 253 7.53 -6.35 -7.32
CA PHE A 253 7.37 -4.95 -6.95
C PHE A 253 8.53 -4.41 -6.12
N CYS A 254 9.16 -5.25 -5.29
CA CYS A 254 10.33 -4.85 -4.51
C CYS A 254 11.51 -4.51 -5.45
N TYR A 255 11.78 -5.37 -6.44
CA TYR A 255 12.82 -5.12 -7.42
C TYR A 255 12.49 -3.95 -8.34
N PHE A 256 11.26 -3.93 -8.86
CA PHE A 256 10.77 -2.88 -9.75
C PHE A 256 10.81 -1.49 -9.09
N TYR A 257 10.29 -1.36 -7.86
CA TYR A 257 10.25 -0.08 -7.15
C TYR A 257 11.67 0.40 -6.80
N THR A 258 12.53 -0.51 -6.35
CA THR A 258 13.95 -0.20 -6.09
C THR A 258 14.64 0.32 -7.35
N ALA A 259 14.46 -0.33 -8.50
CA ALA A 259 15.07 0.08 -9.76
C ALA A 259 14.56 1.45 -10.26
N VAL A 260 13.28 1.77 -10.00
CA VAL A 260 12.69 3.05 -10.41
C VAL A 260 13.16 4.22 -9.54
N ILE A 261 13.32 4.01 -8.23
CA ILE A 261 13.79 5.06 -7.33
C ILE A 261 15.30 5.25 -7.41
N PHE A 262 16.03 4.15 -7.44
CA PHE A 262 17.48 4.19 -7.47
C PHE A 262 17.97 4.17 -8.92
N ASN A 263 17.94 5.33 -9.58
CA ASN A 263 18.58 5.50 -10.88
C ASN A 263 20.08 5.81 -10.70
N PRO A 264 21.00 4.89 -11.05
CA PRO A 264 22.44 5.10 -10.85
C PRO A 264 22.97 6.31 -11.60
N VAL A 265 22.38 6.64 -12.75
CA VAL A 265 22.77 7.79 -13.58
C VAL A 265 22.47 9.10 -12.85
N ASP A 266 21.26 9.23 -12.32
CA ASP A 266 20.85 10.44 -11.59
C ASP A 266 21.65 10.61 -10.29
N VAL A 267 21.93 9.51 -9.57
CA VAL A 267 22.78 9.53 -8.36
C VAL A 267 24.21 9.95 -8.71
N ALA A 268 24.77 9.42 -9.80
CA ALA A 268 26.10 9.79 -10.25
C ALA A 268 26.18 11.27 -10.67
N ASP A 269 25.18 11.78 -11.39
CA ASP A 269 25.16 13.18 -11.80
C ASP A 269 24.95 14.14 -10.62
N ASN A 270 24.19 13.74 -9.60
CA ASN A 270 24.09 14.50 -8.35
C ASN A 270 25.42 14.51 -7.59
N LEU A 271 26.15 13.39 -7.53
CA LEU A 271 27.48 13.32 -6.93
C LEU A 271 28.53 14.14 -7.70
N LYS A 272 28.39 14.29 -9.02
CA LYS A 272 29.27 15.17 -9.82
C LYS A 272 29.00 16.65 -9.60
N LYS A 273 27.74 17.01 -9.32
CA LYS A 273 27.32 18.40 -9.09
C LYS A 273 27.68 18.91 -7.69
N GLN A 274 27.85 18.00 -6.72
CA GLN A 274 28.35 18.30 -5.37
C GLN A 274 29.87 18.34 -5.34
#